data_AF-A0A2G9U850-F1
#
_entry.id   AF-A0A2G9U850-F1
#
_cell.length_a   1.000
_cell.length_b   1.000
_cell.length_c   1.000
_cell.angle_alpha   90.00
_cell.angle_beta   90.00
_cell.angle_gamma   90.00
#
_symmetry.space_group_name_H-M   'P 1'
#
loop_
_entity.id
_entity.type
_entity.pdbx_description
1 polymer ?
#
loop_
_entity_poly.entity_id
_entity_poly.type
_entity_poly.pdbx_seq_one_letter_code
_entity_poly.pdbx_strand_id
1 'polypeptide(L)' 'MTLKEALKVALAILKQVMEEKLNSANVEVVVIKPVKDAKGRQVGAFERVSNADLDVVISTL' A
#
# COMPACT_ATOMS: atom_id res chain seq x y z
N MET A 1 0.94 -1.56 -14.74
CA MET A 1 1.31 -1.01 -13.42
C MET A 1 1.44 -2.16 -12.45
N THR A 2 2.60 -2.32 -11.81
CA THR A 2 2.82 -3.31 -10.75
C THR A 2 2.21 -2.82 -9.43
N LEU A 3 1.98 -3.71 -8.46
CA LEU A 3 1.49 -3.31 -7.13
C LEU A 3 2.42 -2.30 -6.44
N LYS A 4 3.74 -2.44 -6.65
CA LYS A 4 4.75 -1.52 -6.10
C LYS A 4 4.67 -0.14 -6.74
N GLU A 5 4.46 -0.07 -8.06
CA GLU A 5 4.23 1.20 -8.76
C GLU A 5 2.92 1.86 -8.31
N ALA A 6 1.85 1.07 -8.16
CA ALA A 6 0.56 1.55 -7.66
C ALA A 6 0.69 2.15 -6.26
N LEU A 7 1.44 1.48 -5.38
CA LEU A 7 1.70 1.95 -4.01
C LEU A 7 2.46 3.29 -4.02
N LYS A 8 3.46 3.44 -4.88
CA LYS A 8 4.18 4.71 -5.04
C LYS A 8 3.25 5.84 -5.50
N VAL A 9 2.39 5.58 -6.49
CA VAL A 9 1.43 6.57 -6.99
C VAL A 9 0.44 6.96 -5.89
N ALA A 10 -0.11 5.98 -5.16
CA ALA A 10 -1.04 6.25 -4.06
C ALA A 10 -0.41 7.11 -2.96
N LEU A 11 0.81 6.77 -2.52
CA LEU A 11 1.53 7.55 -1.51
C LEU A 11 1.97 8.92 -2.03
N ALA A 12 2.30 9.06 -3.31
CA ALA A 12 2.61 10.36 -3.92
C ALA A 12 1.37 11.28 -3.94
N ILE A 13 0.18 10.73 -4.22
CA ILE A 13 -1.08 11.48 -4.13
C ILE A 13 -1.32 11.92 -2.69
N LEU A 14 -1.17 11.00 -1.72
CA LEU A 14 -1.32 11.34 -0.29
C LEU A 14 -0.35 12.44 0.14
N LYS A 15 0.92 12.37 -0.30
CA LYS A 15 1.93 13.41 -0.05
C LYS A 15 1.55 14.79 -0.61
N GLN A 16 0.78 14.84 -1.69
CA GLN A 16 0.32 16.10 -2.28
C GLN A 16 -0.89 16.70 -1.56
N VAL A 17 -1.76 15.88 -0.97
CA VAL A 17 -3.01 16.33 -0.34
C VAL A 17 -2.92 16.48 1.18
N MET A 18 -1.94 15.85 1.82
CA MET A 18 -1.72 15.98 3.26
C MET A 18 -0.97 17.27 3.59
N GLU A 19 -1.43 17.98 4.63
CA GLU A 19 -0.74 19.17 5.15
C GLU A 19 0.53 18.80 5.92
N GLU A 20 0.50 17.66 6.63
CA GLU A 20 1.63 17.14 7.38
C GLU A 20 2.57 16.31 6.52
N LYS A 21 3.84 16.18 6.97
CA LYS A 21 4.79 15.27 6.34
C LYS A 21 4.30 13.83 6.45
N LEU A 22 4.02 13.21 5.30
CA LEU A 22 3.65 11.81 5.20
C LEU A 22 4.72 10.89 5.81
N ASN A 23 4.30 10.00 6.70
CA ASN A 23 5.15 9.03 7.40
C ASN A 23 4.34 7.79 7.82
N SER A 24 4.99 6.67 8.13
CA SER A 24 4.30 5.41 8.47
C SER A 24 3.48 5.44 9.77
N ALA A 25 3.55 6.50 10.57
CA ALA A 25 2.71 6.68 11.75
C ALA A 25 1.40 7.41 11.44
N ASN A 26 1.32 8.19 10.37
CA ASN A 26 0.12 8.96 9.99
C ASN A 26 -0.62 8.43 8.75
N VAL A 27 -0.16 7.33 8.15
CA VAL A 27 -0.87 6.64 7.07
C VAL A 27 -0.93 5.15 7.30
N GLU A 28 -2.04 4.53 6.89
CA GLU A 28 -2.20 3.08 6.84
C GLU A 28 -2.58 2.67 5.41
N VAL A 29 -1.94 1.62 4.89
CA VAL A 29 -2.20 1.12 3.55
C VAL A 29 -2.57 -0.35 3.61
N VAL A 30 -3.64 -0.70 2.89
CA VAL A 30 -4.07 -2.07 2.68
C VAL A 30 -4.01 -2.37 1.19
N VAL A 31 -3.47 -3.55 0.85
CA VAL A 31 -3.49 -4.08 -0.51
C VAL A 31 -4.42 -5.27 -0.58
N ILE A 32 -5.14 -5.39 -1.70
CA ILE A 32 -5.99 -6.54 -2.00
C ILE A 32 -5.32 -7.35 -3.10
N LYS A 33 -4.89 -8.56 -2.78
CA LYS A 33 -4.24 -9.47 -3.73
C LYS A 33 -5.18 -10.60 -4.13
N PRO A 34 -5.20 -11.01 -5.41
CA PRO A 34 -5.96 -12.18 -5.81
C PRO A 34 -5.29 -13.44 -5.24
N VAL A 35 -6.05 -14.23 -4.48
CA VAL A 35 -5.64 -15.54 -3.96
C VAL A 35 -6.70 -16.59 -4.31
N LYS A 36 -6.32 -17.87 -4.26
CA LYS A 36 -7.28 -18.97 -4.34
C LYS A 36 -7.68 -19.40 -2.94
N ASP A 37 -8.98 -19.50 -2.69
CA ASP A 37 -9.49 -20.09 -1.45
C ASP A 37 -9.34 -21.63 -1.45
N ALA A 38 -9.68 -22.27 -0.34
CA ALA A 38 -9.63 -23.73 -0.21
C ALA A 38 -10.53 -24.49 -1.21
N LYS A 39 -11.44 -23.79 -1.91
CA LYS A 39 -12.35 -24.34 -2.93
C LYS A 39 -11.91 -23.97 -4.35
N GLY A 40 -10.72 -23.37 -4.51
CA GLY A 40 -10.16 -22.98 -5.81
C GLY A 40 -10.76 -21.71 -6.42
N ARG A 41 -11.64 -21.00 -5.70
CA ARG A 41 -12.24 -19.75 -6.17
C ARG A 41 -11.27 -18.60 -6.01
N GLN A 42 -11.27 -17.68 -6.98
CA GLN A 42 -10.45 -16.48 -6.90
C GLN A 42 -11.12 -15.46 -5.97
N VAL A 43 -10.42 -15.06 -4.92
CA VAL A 43 -10.90 -14.12 -3.89
C VAL A 43 -9.84 -13.07 -3.62
N GLY A 44 -10.21 -11.95 -3.00
CA GLY A 44 -9.28 -10.92 -2.56
C GLY A 44 -8.79 -11.19 -1.14
N ALA A 45 -7.47 -11.33 -0.96
CA ALA A 45 -6.84 -11.30 0.37
C ALA A 45 -6.51 -9.86 0.74
N PHE A 46 -6.99 -9.43 1.90
CA PHE A 46 -6.68 -8.13 2.48
C PHE A 46 -5.39 -8.25 3.29
N GLU A 47 -4.37 -7.51 2.90
CA GLU A 47 -3.08 -7.48 3.58
C GLU A 47 -2.72 -6.03 3.91
N ARG A 48 -2.53 -5.74 5.20
CA ARG A 48 -1.96 -4.47 5.63
C ARG A 48 -0.49 -4.43 5.28
N VAL A 49 -0.03 -3.34 4.67
CA VAL A 49 1.39 -3.11 4.40
C VAL A 49 2.09 -2.77 5.72
N SER A 50 3.24 -3.41 5.97
CA SER A 50 3.99 -3.15 7.20
C SER A 50 4.56 -1.73 7.21
N ASN A 51 4.75 -1.15 8.40
CA ASN A 51 5.34 0.18 8.53
C ASN A 51 6.75 0.23 7.94
N ALA A 52 7.54 -0.84 8.09
CA ALA A 52 8.88 -0.94 7.50
C ALA A 52 8.85 -0.88 5.97
N ASP A 53 7.90 -1.58 5.33
CA ASP A 53 7.75 -1.53 3.87
C ASP A 53 7.25 -0.15 3.41
N LEU A 54 6.34 0.47 4.17
CA LEU A 54 5.89 1.83 3.90
C LEU A 54 7.06 2.82 3.96
N ASP A 55 7.89 2.76 5.00
CA ASP A 55 9.03 3.65 5.15
C ASP A 55 10.02 3.52 3.98
N VAL A 56 10.27 2.30 3.51
CA VAL A 56 11.11 2.06 2.33
C VAL A 56 10.50 2.75 1.10
N VAL A 57 9.19 2.61 0.87
CA VAL A 57 8.56 3.25 -0.30
C VAL A 57 8.54 4.76 -0.17
N ILE A 58 8.16 5.29 1.01
CA ILE A 58 8.10 6.73 1.31
C ILE A 58 9.46 7.39 1.12
N SER A 59 10.56 6.73 1.49
CA SER A 59 11.92 7.25 1.29
C SER A 59 12.31 7.41 -0.18
N THR A 60 11.55 6.80 -1.10
CA THR A 60 11.76 6.88 -2.55
C THR A 60 10.81 7.84 -3.28
N LEU A 61 10.01 8.63 -2.54
CA LEU A 61 9.01 9.59 -3.05
C LEU A 61 9.47 11.04 -3.00
#